data_AF-A0A4Y9YK34-F1
#
_entry.id   AF-A0A4Y9YK34-F1
#
_cell.length_a   1.000
_cell.length_b   1.000
_cell.length_c   1.000
_cell.angle_alpha   90.00
_cell.angle_beta   90.00
_cell.angle_gamma   90.00
#
_symmetry.space_group_name_H-M   'P 1'
#
loop_
_entity.id
_entity.type
_entity.pdbx_description
1 polymer ?
#
loop_
_entity_poly.entity_id
_entity_poly.type
_entity_poly.pdbx_seq_one_letter_code
_entity_poly.pdbx_strand_id
1 'polypeptide(L)'
;MTWVLGWPLYHRDAIKIAKKHNLVKDPNADDYYALIQAARLWVADQVGIIPVLGCWINDMPEIVYAAYVDYGNKPRPPRKLVREEMMSRKQHRRLKRAMPLKDFGWYQHNDPSCVLYKDTVYVDIEDEDEGREDDHDTHSDTATMSDLTSHATNGSDDGAKSDTETVTDGAISRADVSPNDSNVSGSVESLSTVFDANCTIVDSEARP
;
A
#
# COMPACT_ATOMS: atom_id res chain seq x y z
N MET A 1 -5.37 -6.41 -17.60
CA MET A 1 -4.20 -6.18 -16.74
C MET A 1 -4.55 -5.05 -15.82
N THR A 2 -4.41 -5.27 -14.52
CA THR A 2 -4.60 -4.21 -13.52
C THR A 2 -3.49 -3.17 -13.65
N TRP A 3 -3.86 -1.89 -13.67
CA TRP A 3 -2.92 -0.77 -13.71
C TRP A 3 -2.95 -0.01 -12.39
N VAL A 4 -1.77 0.34 -11.89
CA VAL A 4 -1.59 1.04 -10.63
C VAL A 4 -0.90 2.38 -10.90
N LEU A 5 -1.55 3.48 -10.57
CA LEU A 5 -0.95 4.81 -10.60
C LEU A 5 -0.45 5.13 -9.20
N GLY A 6 0.84 5.38 -9.02
CA GLY A 6 1.36 5.57 -7.66
C GLY A 6 2.85 5.85 -7.58
N TRP A 7 3.38 5.65 -6.39
CA TRP A 7 4.80 5.83 -6.07
C TRP A 7 5.43 4.49 -5.65
N PRO A 8 6.51 4.06 -6.32
CA PRO A 8 7.24 2.87 -5.92
C PRO A 8 8.05 3.10 -4.63
N LEU A 9 8.05 2.11 -3.75
CA LEU A 9 8.98 2.00 -2.64
C LEU A 9 10.12 1.06 -3.03
N TYR A 10 11.15 1.62 -3.69
CA TYR A 10 12.34 0.87 -4.04
C TYR A 10 13.06 0.31 -2.81
N HIS A 11 13.64 -0.87 -2.95
CA HIS A 11 14.44 -1.51 -1.89
C HIS A 11 15.49 -0.57 -1.28
N ARG A 12 16.19 0.23 -2.10
CA ARG A 12 17.20 1.19 -1.63
C ARG A 12 16.63 2.23 -0.68
N ASP A 13 15.43 2.75 -0.95
CA ASP A 13 14.80 3.76 -0.11
C ASP A 13 14.14 3.09 1.11
N ALA A 14 13.61 1.88 0.99
CA ALA A 14 13.13 1.07 2.12
C ALA A 14 14.25 0.80 3.14
N ILE A 15 15.44 0.38 2.70
CA ILE A 15 16.60 0.16 3.57
C ILE A 15 16.97 1.45 4.33
N LYS A 16 16.98 2.60 3.65
CA LYS A 16 17.25 3.89 4.30
C LYS A 16 16.21 4.24 5.36
N ILE A 17 14.94 4.00 5.08
CA ILE A 17 13.84 4.19 6.04
C ILE A 17 14.06 3.29 7.26
N ALA A 18 14.34 2.00 7.05
CA ALA A 18 14.55 1.05 8.14
C ALA A 18 15.72 1.44 9.05
N LYS A 19 16.86 1.83 8.47
CA LYS A 19 18.02 2.29 9.24
C LYS A 19 17.73 3.61 9.96
N LYS A 20 17.09 4.57 9.30
CA LYS A 20 16.75 5.88 9.90
C LYS A 20 15.84 5.74 11.12
N HIS A 21 14.94 4.77 11.11
CA HIS A 21 13.95 4.57 12.16
C HIS A 21 14.29 3.42 13.12
N ASN A 22 15.49 2.81 13.01
CA ASN A 22 15.93 1.68 13.82
C ASN A 22 14.90 0.53 13.88
N LEU A 23 14.34 0.16 12.72
CA LEU A 23 13.22 -0.79 12.65
C LEU A 23 13.62 -2.26 12.87
N VAL A 24 14.92 -2.56 12.86
CA VAL A 24 15.47 -3.91 13.07
C VAL A 24 16.53 -3.83 14.18
N LYS A 25 16.66 -4.89 14.98
CA LYS A 25 17.59 -4.93 16.14
C LYS A 25 19.04 -4.63 15.77
N ASP A 26 19.50 -5.18 14.64
CA ASP A 26 20.80 -4.87 14.07
C ASP A 26 20.63 -4.31 12.64
N PRO A 27 20.59 -2.97 12.47
CA PRO A 27 20.45 -2.35 11.16
C PRO A 27 21.69 -2.47 10.25
N ASN A 28 22.81 -2.95 10.80
CA ASN A 28 24.07 -3.12 10.09
C ASN A 28 24.35 -4.57 9.68
N ALA A 29 23.55 -5.52 10.17
CA ALA A 29 23.50 -6.86 9.59
C ALA A 29 23.10 -6.75 8.11
N ASP A 30 23.74 -7.54 7.25
CA ASP A 30 23.43 -7.64 5.81
C ASP A 30 22.07 -8.31 5.52
N ASP A 31 21.15 -8.28 6.48
CA ASP A 31 19.77 -8.74 6.32
C ASP A 31 18.92 -7.65 5.65
N TYR A 32 19.18 -7.44 4.36
CA TYR A 32 18.42 -6.51 3.54
C TYR A 32 16.94 -6.87 3.48
N TYR A 33 16.60 -8.16 3.54
CA TYR A 33 15.22 -8.62 3.48
C TYR A 33 14.43 -8.16 4.70
N ALA A 34 14.96 -8.36 5.92
CA ALA A 34 14.32 -7.89 7.14
C ALA A 34 14.17 -6.36 7.16
N LEU A 35 15.18 -5.63 6.71
CA LEU A 35 15.12 -4.16 6.61
C LEU A 35 14.01 -3.70 5.66
N ILE A 36 13.90 -4.30 4.47
CA ILE A 36 12.88 -3.95 3.48
C ILE A 36 11.47 -4.24 4.03
N GLN A 37 11.26 -5.42 4.63
CA GLN A 37 9.94 -5.78 5.16
C GLN A 37 9.53 -4.90 6.35
N ALA A 38 10.48 -4.60 7.25
CA ALA A 38 10.23 -3.70 8.37
C ALA A 38 9.85 -2.29 7.89
N ALA A 39 10.54 -1.76 6.86
CA ALA A 39 10.19 -0.47 6.27
C ALA A 39 8.81 -0.48 5.61
N ARG A 40 8.43 -1.54 4.89
CA ARG A 40 7.10 -1.67 4.26
C ARG A 40 5.98 -1.63 5.30
N LEU A 41 6.13 -2.38 6.39
CA LEU A 41 5.20 -2.38 7.51
C LEU A 41 5.12 -1.01 8.17
N TRP A 42 6.27 -0.40 8.46
CA TRP A 42 6.31 0.92 9.09
C TRP A 42 5.66 2.00 8.22
N VAL A 43 5.91 2.02 6.91
CA VAL A 43 5.26 2.97 6.00
C VAL A 43 3.75 2.72 5.97
N ALA A 44 3.31 1.46 5.94
CA ALA A 44 1.87 1.14 5.99
C ALA A 44 1.22 1.69 7.28
N ASP A 45 1.87 1.52 8.43
CA ASP A 45 1.40 2.05 9.72
C ASP A 45 1.31 3.59 9.72
N GLN A 46 2.29 4.28 9.13
CA GLN A 46 2.29 5.74 9.06
C GLN A 46 1.17 6.30 8.18
N VAL A 47 0.80 5.58 7.11
CA VAL A 47 -0.12 6.08 6.08
C VAL A 47 -1.56 5.67 6.36
N GLY A 48 -1.76 4.50 6.96
CA GLY A 48 -3.05 3.87 7.22
C GLY A 48 -3.50 3.02 6.03
N ILE A 49 -4.82 2.78 5.94
CA ILE A 49 -5.40 1.96 4.87
C ILE A 49 -5.22 2.67 3.53
N ILE A 50 -4.30 2.18 2.70
CA ILE A 50 -4.14 2.53 1.29
C ILE A 50 -3.85 1.28 0.47
N PRO A 51 -4.26 1.22 -0.80
CA PRO A 51 -3.91 0.10 -1.66
C PRO A 51 -2.40 0.07 -1.91
N VAL A 52 -1.81 -1.11 -1.73
CA VAL A 52 -0.38 -1.36 -1.93
C VAL A 52 -0.27 -2.62 -2.79
N LEU A 53 0.32 -2.50 -3.97
CA LEU A 53 0.36 -3.59 -4.94
C LEU A 53 1.79 -3.82 -5.44
N GLY A 54 2.17 -5.09 -5.61
CA GLY A 54 3.39 -5.45 -6.35
C GLY A 54 3.21 -5.12 -7.82
N CYS A 55 4.15 -4.41 -8.43
CA CYS A 55 4.10 -4.00 -9.83
C CYS A 55 5.44 -4.27 -10.52
N TRP A 56 5.39 -4.47 -11.83
CA TRP A 56 6.59 -4.58 -12.66
C TRP A 56 7.20 -3.19 -12.88
N ILE A 57 8.45 -3.01 -12.45
CA ILE A 57 9.23 -1.79 -12.64
C ILE A 57 10.62 -2.20 -13.10
N ASN A 58 10.99 -1.86 -14.34
CA ASN A 58 12.27 -2.25 -14.95
C ASN A 58 12.55 -3.75 -14.77
N ASP A 59 11.57 -4.59 -15.13
CA ASP A 59 11.61 -6.06 -15.04
C ASP A 59 11.75 -6.65 -13.62
N MET A 60 11.65 -5.82 -12.58
CA MET A 60 11.68 -6.25 -11.18
C MET A 60 10.34 -5.99 -10.49
N PRO A 61 9.88 -6.92 -9.62
CA PRO A 61 8.68 -6.70 -8.82
C PRO A 61 8.99 -5.74 -7.67
N GLU A 62 8.35 -4.58 -7.68
CA GLU A 62 8.48 -3.55 -6.64
C GLU A 62 7.09 -3.23 -6.05
N ILE A 63 7.07 -2.78 -4.80
CA ILE A 63 5.81 -2.35 -4.17
C ILE A 63 5.48 -0.92 -4.59
N VAL A 64 4.25 -0.69 -5.04
CA VAL A 64 3.71 0.63 -5.37
C VAL A 64 2.59 0.99 -4.40
N TYR A 65 2.73 2.15 -3.76
CA TYR A 65 1.66 2.77 -2.97
C TYR A 65 0.73 3.53 -3.91
N ALA A 66 -0.50 3.02 -4.06
CA ALA A 66 -1.40 3.46 -5.13
C ALA A 66 -2.10 4.78 -4.79
N ALA A 67 -1.97 5.75 -5.69
CA ALA A 67 -2.85 6.91 -5.77
C ALA A 67 -4.20 6.55 -6.42
N TYR A 68 -4.20 5.59 -7.35
CA TYR A 68 -5.38 5.08 -8.05
C TYR A 68 -5.10 3.66 -8.57
N VAL A 69 -6.14 2.82 -8.64
CA VAL A 69 -6.05 1.45 -9.18
C VAL A 69 -7.16 1.24 -10.22
N ASP A 70 -6.79 0.91 -11.46
CA ASP A 70 -7.73 0.42 -12.47
C ASP A 70 -7.71 -1.11 -12.45
N TYR A 71 -8.75 -1.72 -11.87
CA TYR A 71 -8.96 -3.17 -11.90
C TYR A 71 -9.45 -3.68 -13.27
N GLY A 72 -9.59 -2.80 -14.27
CA GLY A 72 -10.01 -3.19 -15.61
C GLY A 72 -9.03 -4.12 -16.32
N ASN A 73 -9.54 -4.90 -17.28
CA ASN A 73 -8.70 -5.74 -18.14
C ASN A 73 -8.29 -5.00 -19.43
N LYS A 74 -7.53 -3.90 -19.31
CA LYS A 74 -7.12 -3.08 -20.46
C LYS A 74 -5.61 -3.21 -20.76
N PRO A 75 -5.20 -3.13 -22.04
CA PRO A 75 -3.79 -3.20 -22.43
C PRO A 75 -3.01 -1.91 -22.14
N ARG A 76 -3.69 -0.81 -21.78
CA ARG A 76 -3.07 0.48 -21.50
C ARG A 76 -3.72 1.10 -20.26
N PRO A 77 -2.97 1.91 -19.49
CA PRO A 77 -3.53 2.61 -18.35
C PRO A 77 -4.65 3.58 -18.78
N PRO A 78 -5.64 3.84 -17.91
CA PRO A 78 -6.73 4.74 -18.21
C PRO A 78 -6.24 6.18 -18.33
N ARG A 79 -6.92 6.96 -19.18
CA ARG A 79 -6.68 8.40 -19.33
C ARG A 79 -7.60 9.27 -18.49
N LYS A 80 -8.73 8.71 -18.03
CA LYS A 80 -9.72 9.38 -17.18
C LYS A 80 -9.69 8.73 -15.81
N LEU A 81 -9.57 9.55 -14.77
CA LEU A 81 -9.48 9.11 -13.38
C LEU A 81 -10.70 9.61 -12.61
N VAL A 82 -11.42 8.71 -11.94
CA VAL A 82 -12.54 9.07 -11.06
C VAL A 82 -11.99 9.60 -9.75
N ARG A 83 -12.34 10.85 -9.39
CA ARG A 83 -11.76 11.55 -8.24
C ARG A 83 -12.00 10.84 -6.92
N GLU A 84 -13.16 10.24 -6.74
CA GLU A 84 -13.62 9.57 -5.52
C GLU A 84 -12.85 8.28 -5.25
N GLU A 85 -12.33 7.64 -6.30
CA GLU A 85 -11.49 6.44 -6.21
C GLU A 85 -10.02 6.78 -5.95
N MET A 86 -9.63 8.06 -6.04
CA MET A 86 -8.26 8.49 -5.79
C MET A 86 -7.95 8.55 -4.29
N MET A 87 -6.67 8.37 -3.97
CA MET A 87 -6.12 8.61 -2.65
C MET A 87 -6.50 10.01 -2.12
N SER A 88 -6.97 10.07 -0.87
CA SER A 88 -7.30 11.32 -0.21
C SER A 88 -6.07 12.21 0.00
N ARG A 89 -6.29 13.53 0.09
CA ARG A 89 -5.23 14.50 0.47
C ARG A 89 -4.56 14.14 1.81
N LYS A 90 -5.31 13.58 2.75
CA LYS A 90 -4.78 13.15 4.07
C LYS A 90 -3.80 11.99 3.92
N GLN A 91 -4.16 10.97 3.14
CA GLN A 91 -3.26 9.84 2.85
C GLN A 91 -2.01 10.30 2.10
N HIS A 92 -2.14 11.14 1.07
CA HIS A 92 -0.99 11.67 0.33
C HIS A 92 0.00 12.42 1.24
N ARG A 93 -0.51 13.29 2.14
CA ARG A 93 0.34 13.99 3.12
C ARG A 93 1.03 13.03 4.10
N ARG A 94 0.39 11.93 4.47
CA ARG A 94 1.02 10.90 5.32
C ARG A 94 2.11 10.16 4.54
N LEU A 95 1.83 9.77 3.30
CA LEU A 95 2.80 9.08 2.44
C LEU A 95 4.04 9.94 2.19
N LYS A 96 3.85 11.24 1.87
CA LYS A 96 4.95 12.21 1.69
C LYS A 96 5.86 12.34 2.91
N ARG A 97 5.34 12.08 4.13
CA ARG A 97 6.14 12.09 5.37
C ARG A 97 6.84 10.76 5.63
N ALA A 98 6.30 9.66 5.13
CA ALA A 98 6.79 8.31 5.40
C ALA A 98 7.87 7.87 4.38
N MET A 99 7.76 8.27 3.12
CA MET A 99 8.68 7.83 2.07
C MET A 99 8.92 8.91 1.01
N PRO A 100 10.04 8.83 0.26
CA PRO A 100 10.26 9.72 -0.88
C PRO A 100 9.24 9.43 -1.98
N LEU A 101 8.59 10.49 -2.48
CA LEU A 101 7.65 10.41 -3.60
C LEU A 101 8.40 10.69 -4.91
N LYS A 102 9.03 9.66 -5.47
CA LYS A 102 9.75 9.71 -6.75
C LYS A 102 9.05 8.85 -7.78
N ASP A 103 9.35 9.09 -9.05
CA ASP A 103 8.87 8.29 -10.18
C ASP A 103 7.36 8.06 -10.09
N PHE A 104 6.60 9.13 -10.02
CA PHE A 104 5.15 9.00 -10.03
C PHE A 104 4.69 8.54 -11.42
N GLY A 105 3.95 7.44 -11.50
CA GLY A 105 3.59 6.89 -12.80
C GLY A 105 2.64 5.71 -12.77
N TRP A 106 2.29 5.26 -13.97
CA TRP A 106 1.52 4.04 -14.20
C TRP A 106 2.42 2.83 -14.23
N TYR A 107 2.02 1.82 -13.47
CA TYR A 107 2.72 0.55 -13.35
C TYR A 107 1.76 -0.59 -13.58
N GLN A 108 2.24 -1.63 -14.26
CA GLN A 108 1.47 -2.85 -14.45
C GLN A 108 1.55 -3.67 -13.17
N HIS A 109 0.40 -4.05 -12.60
CA HIS A 109 0.37 -4.95 -11.47
C HIS A 109 1.05 -6.28 -11.83
N ASN A 110 1.96 -6.73 -10.97
CA ASN A 110 2.49 -8.07 -11.04
C ASN A 110 1.43 -8.99 -10.42
N ASP A 111 0.57 -9.52 -11.29
CA ASP A 111 -0.46 -10.48 -10.91
C ASP A 111 0.10 -11.89 -11.03
N PRO A 112 0.48 -12.55 -9.92
CA PRO A 112 0.97 -13.93 -9.95
C PRO A 112 -0.13 -14.95 -10.28
N SER A 113 -1.41 -14.55 -10.23
CA SER A 113 -2.54 -15.39 -10.64
C SER A 113 -2.83 -15.31 -12.14
N CYS A 114 -2.22 -14.35 -12.85
CA CYS A 114 -2.29 -14.26 -14.30
C CYS A 114 -1.39 -15.34 -14.90
N VAL A 115 -1.95 -16.54 -15.07
CA VAL A 115 -1.41 -17.57 -15.96
C VAL A 115 -1.50 -17.02 -17.38
N LEU A 116 -0.56 -16.16 -17.76
CA LEU A 116 -0.33 -15.79 -19.15
C LEU A 116 0.09 -17.07 -19.87
N TYR A 117 -0.89 -17.76 -20.47
CA TYR A 117 -0.79 -18.84 -21.45
C TYR A 117 0.60 -19.48 -21.53
N LYS A 118 0.92 -20.35 -20.58
CA LYS A 118 1.81 -21.49 -20.87
C LYS A 118 0.98 -22.58 -21.52
N ASP A 119 0.30 -22.26 -22.63
CA ASP A 119 -0.07 -23.29 -23.59
C ASP A 119 1.20 -23.59 -24.38
N THR A 120 2.13 -24.30 -23.74
CA THR A 120 3.02 -25.17 -24.50
C THR A 120 2.10 -26.16 -25.19
N VAL A 121 1.81 -25.91 -26.47
CA VAL A 121 1.25 -26.93 -27.35
C VAL A 121 2.25 -28.07 -27.32
N TYR A 122 1.96 -29.12 -26.55
CA TYR A 122 2.60 -30.40 -26.74
C TYR A 122 2.17 -30.83 -28.14
N VAL A 123 3.11 -30.79 -29.07
CA VAL A 123 2.95 -31.52 -30.32
C VAL A 123 3.01 -32.98 -29.89
N ASP A 124 1.84 -33.63 -29.82
CA ASP A 124 1.77 -35.08 -29.68
C ASP A 124 2.60 -35.67 -30.81
N ILE A 125 3.79 -36.17 -30.47
CA ILE A 125 4.50 -37.11 -31.31
C ILE A 125 3.76 -38.42 -31.03
N GLU A 126 2.93 -38.83 -31.99
CA GLU A 126 2.29 -40.14 -32.00
C GLU A 126 3.38 -41.21 -32.03
N ASP A 127 3.84 -41.63 -30.86
CA ASP A 127 4.56 -42.88 -30.70
C ASP A 127 3.51 -43.93 -30.31
N GLU A 128 3.05 -44.66 -31.34
CA GLU A 128 2.39 -45.94 -31.22
C GLU A 128 3.20 -46.86 -30.30
N ASP A 129 2.72 -47.18 -29.10
CA ASP A 129 2.96 -48.51 -28.56
C ASP A 129 1.97 -48.91 -27.45
N GLU A 130 1.70 -50.20 -27.43
CA GLU A 130 0.52 -50.86 -26.93
C GLU A 130 0.53 -51.12 -25.41
N GLY A 131 -0.64 -50.92 -24.79
CA GLY A 131 -1.13 -51.80 -23.73
C GLY A 131 -0.55 -51.64 -22.31
N ARG A 132 -1.44 -51.24 -21.37
CA ARG A 132 -1.88 -52.08 -20.25
C ARG A 132 -2.89 -51.36 -19.37
N GLU A 133 -3.99 -52.05 -19.11
CA GLU A 133 -4.99 -51.78 -18.08
C GLU A 133 -4.36 -52.00 -16.71
N ASP A 134 -4.48 -51.06 -15.78
CA ASP A 134 -4.44 -51.38 -14.35
C ASP A 134 -5.08 -50.27 -13.48
N ASP A 135 -5.59 -50.73 -12.35
CA ASP A 135 -6.81 -50.30 -11.67
C ASP A 135 -6.86 -48.93 -10.98
N HIS A 136 -8.11 -48.44 -10.91
CA HIS A 136 -8.61 -47.44 -9.99
C HIS A 136 -8.28 -47.78 -8.53
N ASP A 137 -7.69 -46.84 -7.79
CA ASP A 137 -8.16 -46.42 -6.45
C ASP A 137 -7.21 -45.37 -5.88
N THR A 138 -7.71 -44.15 -5.65
CA THR A 138 -7.04 -43.25 -4.70
C THR A 138 -8.08 -42.46 -3.92
N HIS A 139 -8.17 -42.85 -2.66
CA HIS A 139 -9.05 -42.33 -1.64
C HIS A 139 -8.89 -40.81 -1.44
N SER A 140 -10.05 -40.16 -1.38
CA SER A 140 -10.24 -38.78 -0.95
C SER A 140 -10.27 -38.72 0.57
N ASP A 141 -9.14 -38.38 1.20
CA ASP A 141 -9.08 -38.08 2.63
C ASP A 141 -8.95 -36.57 2.86
N THR A 142 -10.11 -35.93 2.99
CA THR A 142 -10.29 -34.64 3.67
C THR A 142 -10.27 -34.87 5.19
N ALA A 143 -9.21 -34.42 5.84
CA ALA A 143 -9.05 -34.37 7.29
C ALA A 143 -8.06 -33.23 7.60
N THR A 144 -8.14 -32.39 8.63
CA THR A 144 -9.10 -32.13 9.70
C THR A 144 -8.69 -30.75 10.22
N MET A 145 -9.64 -29.86 10.51
CA MET A 145 -9.36 -28.59 11.18
C MET A 145 -8.85 -28.85 12.60
N SER A 146 -7.60 -28.50 12.89
CA SER A 146 -7.07 -28.49 14.27
C SER A 146 -7.32 -27.14 14.93
N ASP A 147 -8.36 -27.15 15.76
CA ASP A 147 -8.62 -26.33 16.92
C ASP A 147 -7.40 -26.30 17.88
N LEU A 148 -6.86 -25.12 18.17
CA LEU A 148 -6.06 -24.83 19.36
C LEU A 148 -6.03 -23.32 19.65
N THR A 149 -6.99 -22.79 20.41
CA THR A 149 -6.70 -21.71 21.38
C THR A 149 -7.57 -21.81 22.62
N SER A 150 -7.08 -22.52 23.63
CA SER A 150 -7.44 -22.32 25.04
C SER A 150 -6.33 -21.50 25.70
N HIS A 151 -6.65 -20.32 26.23
CA HIS A 151 -6.41 -20.04 27.65
C HIS A 151 -6.95 -18.66 28.04
N ALA A 152 -7.91 -18.71 28.96
CA ALA A 152 -8.35 -17.60 29.79
C ALA A 152 -7.20 -17.13 30.70
N THR A 153 -7.07 -15.82 30.85
CA THR A 153 -6.43 -15.24 32.04
C THR A 153 -7.41 -14.29 32.71
N ASN A 154 -7.72 -14.65 33.95
CA ASN A 154 -8.53 -13.94 34.93
C ASN A 154 -8.16 -12.45 35.07
N GLY A 155 -9.18 -11.65 35.37
CA GLY A 155 -9.00 -10.28 35.86
C GLY A 155 -8.56 -10.22 37.31
N SER A 156 -8.27 -9.02 37.79
CA SER A 156 -9.08 -8.36 38.82
C SER A 156 -8.60 -6.92 39.04
N ASP A 157 -9.58 -6.12 39.39
CA ASP A 157 -9.64 -4.72 39.80
C ASP A 157 -8.71 -4.34 40.96
N ASP A 158 -8.32 -3.06 41.03
CA ASP A 158 -8.53 -2.18 42.19
C ASP A 158 -7.65 -0.90 42.14
N GLY A 159 -8.34 0.23 41.96
CA GLY A 159 -8.28 1.38 42.87
C GLY A 159 -7.02 2.25 42.94
N ALA A 160 -7.14 3.52 42.54
CA ALA A 160 -7.19 4.65 43.49
C ALA A 160 -7.13 6.01 42.78
N LYS A 161 -8.05 6.88 43.20
CA LYS A 161 -8.18 8.29 42.84
C LYS A 161 -7.03 9.12 43.39
N SER A 162 -6.62 10.18 42.69
CA SER A 162 -6.04 11.35 43.34
C SER A 162 -6.24 12.59 42.48
N ASP A 163 -7.15 13.45 42.96
CA ASP A 163 -7.36 14.82 42.52
C ASP A 163 -6.23 15.70 43.06
N THR A 164 -5.69 16.62 42.26
CA THR A 164 -5.22 17.92 42.77
C THR A 164 -5.26 18.96 41.66
N GLU A 165 -6.17 19.92 41.80
CA GLU A 165 -6.18 21.20 41.09
C GLU A 165 -5.12 22.15 41.70
N THR A 166 -4.52 23.02 40.89
CA THR A 166 -4.26 24.41 41.31
C THR A 166 -4.08 25.34 40.11
N VAL A 167 -4.92 26.38 40.10
CA VAL A 167 -4.99 27.52 39.19
C VAL A 167 -3.81 28.48 39.42
N THR A 168 -3.32 29.16 38.38
CA THR A 168 -2.91 30.59 38.50
C THR A 168 -3.07 31.34 37.18
N ASP A 169 -3.73 32.49 37.32
CA ASP A 169 -4.01 33.53 36.33
C ASP A 169 -2.76 34.14 35.71
N GLY A 170 -2.88 34.53 34.44
CA GLY A 170 -1.88 35.31 33.71
C GLY A 170 -2.51 36.09 32.57
N ALA A 171 -3.39 37.03 32.90
CA ALA A 171 -3.91 38.03 31.97
C ALA A 171 -2.79 39.00 31.55
N ILE A 172 -2.55 39.14 30.24
CA ILE A 172 -1.90 40.33 29.66
C ILE A 172 -2.70 40.76 28.42
N SER A 173 -2.86 42.07 28.33
CA SER A 173 -3.87 42.85 27.64
C SER A 173 -4.00 42.69 26.12
N ARG A 174 -5.26 42.81 25.67
CA ARG A 174 -5.64 43.26 24.33
C ARG A 174 -4.94 44.57 23.97
N ALA A 175 -4.36 44.61 22.78
CA ALA A 175 -4.29 45.82 21.96
C ALA A 175 -4.96 45.49 20.62
N ASP A 176 -6.14 46.06 20.41
CA ASP A 176 -6.74 46.24 19.09
C ASP A 176 -5.85 47.17 18.26
N VAL A 177 -5.50 46.79 17.02
CA VAL A 177 -5.71 47.57 15.78
C VAL A 177 -5.61 46.62 14.57
N SER A 178 -6.78 46.26 14.03
CA SER A 178 -7.26 46.29 12.63
C SER A 178 -6.40 45.86 11.41
N PRO A 179 -7.10 45.44 10.32
CA PRO A 179 -6.64 44.47 9.32
C PRO A 179 -5.97 45.12 8.11
N ASN A 180 -5.02 44.42 7.49
CA ASN A 180 -4.87 44.50 6.05
C ASN A 180 -4.24 43.23 5.49
N ASP A 181 -4.92 42.72 4.48
CA ASP A 181 -4.57 41.59 3.64
C ASP A 181 -3.18 41.72 3.02
N SER A 182 -2.42 40.62 3.02
CA SER A 182 -1.59 40.25 1.86
C SER A 182 -1.14 38.79 1.97
N ASN A 183 -1.95 37.91 1.39
CA ASN A 183 -1.51 36.76 0.60
C ASN A 183 -0.22 36.05 1.06
N VAL A 184 -0.32 35.25 2.13
CA VAL A 184 0.46 34.02 2.17
C VAL A 184 -0.28 33.00 1.32
N SER A 185 -0.08 33.11 0.00
CA SER A 185 -0.30 32.02 -0.95
C SER A 185 0.67 30.90 -0.57
N GLY A 186 0.29 30.12 0.44
CA GLY A 186 0.88 28.84 0.73
C GLY A 186 0.58 27.98 -0.49
N SER A 187 1.55 27.93 -1.40
CA SER A 187 1.55 27.16 -2.64
C SER A 187 0.72 25.90 -2.48
N VAL A 188 -0.50 25.96 -3.02
CA VAL A 188 -1.33 24.80 -3.24
C VAL A 188 -0.63 24.07 -4.38
N GLU A 189 0.40 23.28 -4.06
CA GLU A 189 0.80 22.15 -4.91
C GLU A 189 -0.44 21.26 -4.97
N SER A 190 -1.37 21.63 -5.85
CA SER A 190 -2.59 20.92 -6.07
C SER A 190 -2.16 19.57 -6.56
N LEU A 191 -2.65 18.51 -5.92
CA LEU A 191 -2.51 17.14 -6.39
C LEU A 191 -2.65 17.02 -7.92
N SER A 192 -3.51 17.86 -8.53
CA SER A 192 -3.62 18.05 -9.99
C SER A 192 -2.25 18.18 -10.68
N THR A 193 -1.38 19.08 -10.22
CA THR A 193 -0.05 19.32 -10.83
C THR A 193 0.88 18.09 -10.79
N VAL A 194 0.68 17.17 -9.85
CA VAL A 194 1.41 15.88 -9.80
C VAL A 194 0.78 14.85 -10.74
N PHE A 195 -0.53 14.94 -10.99
CA PHE A 195 -1.30 14.04 -11.85
C PHE A 195 -1.34 14.45 -13.35
N ASP A 196 -0.92 15.66 -13.69
CA ASP A 196 -1.30 16.37 -14.94
C ASP A 196 -0.48 16.05 -16.20
N ALA A 197 0.50 15.16 -16.19
CA ALA A 197 1.26 14.94 -17.43
C ALA A 197 0.45 14.20 -18.52
N ASN A 198 -0.54 13.36 -18.18
CA ASN A 198 -1.27 12.53 -19.17
C ASN A 198 -2.69 12.09 -18.77
N CYS A 199 -3.24 12.55 -17.63
CA CYS A 199 -4.53 12.08 -17.10
C CYS A 199 -5.52 13.23 -16.88
N THR A 200 -6.80 13.01 -17.20
CA THR A 200 -7.90 13.92 -16.88
C THR A 200 -8.66 13.41 -15.65
N ILE A 201 -8.76 14.24 -14.61
CA ILE A 201 -9.56 13.91 -13.42
C ILE A 201 -11.02 14.27 -13.72
N VAL A 202 -11.92 13.32 -13.50
CA VAL A 202 -13.38 13.52 -13.60
C VAL A 202 -13.99 13.35 -12.21
N ASP A 203 -14.88 14.26 -11.85
CA ASP A 203 -15.75 14.05 -10.69
C ASP A 203 -16.80 13.01 -11.06
N SER A 204 -17.25 12.21 -10.09
CA SER A 204 -18.33 11.26 -10.34
C SER A 204 -19.58 12.02 -10.77
N GLU A 205 -19.96 11.91 -12.05
CA GLU A 205 -21.32 12.27 -12.46
C GLU A 205 -22.28 11.39 -11.63
N ALA A 206 -23.24 12.04 -10.97
CA ALA A 206 -24.26 11.35 -10.19
C ALA A 206 -24.85 10.24 -11.04
N ARG A 207 -24.62 8.98 -10.64
CA ARG A 207 -25.28 7.83 -11.28
C ARG A 207 -26.79 8.11 -11.27
N PRO A 208 -27.48 8.06 -12.42
CA PRO A 208 -28.93 8.13 -12.44
C PRO A 208 -29.57 6.98 -11.66
#